data_AF-A0A1F9RSC0-F1
#
_entry.id   AF-A0A1F9RSC0-F1
#
_cell.length_a   1.000
_cell.length_b   1.000
_cell.length_c   1.000
_cell.angle_alpha   90.00
_cell.angle_beta   90.00
_cell.angle_gamma   90.00
#
_symmetry.space_group_name_H-M   'P 1'
#
loop_
_entity.id
_entity.type
_entity.pdbx_description
1 polymer ?
#
loop_
_entity_poly.entity_id
_entity_poly.type
_entity_poly.pdbx_seq_one_letter_code
_entity_poly.pdbx_strand_id
1 'polypeptide(L)'
;MTLQSIPPQELLRRGRTVNRYATPLGILLVSMGILVTQPVGAVRWLSVGILAFGVVFNLGANAYLARVAAPSSRLIWARLAVNLSANTLLLWLLGPQWPSVWLLLALTPFATALYSDRVRTAGIALLVCVLLLGVQALTGPHSPLEWGIQISHAAFILMISLMLNELSAPLRSV
;
A
#
# COMPACT_ATOMS: atom_id res chain seq x y z
N MET A 1 -20.89 2.80 -12.47
CA MET A 1 -20.32 1.61 -13.15
C MET A 1 -19.87 0.64 -12.07
N THR A 2 -20.73 -0.30 -11.71
CA THR A 2 -20.48 -1.34 -10.71
C THR A 2 -19.52 -2.39 -11.30
N LEU A 3 -18.63 -2.97 -10.48
CA LEU A 3 -17.59 -3.95 -10.84
C LEU A 3 -18.05 -5.23 -11.58
N GLN A 4 -19.31 -5.31 -12.01
CA GLN A 4 -19.90 -6.44 -12.73
C GLN A 4 -19.56 -6.47 -14.23
N SER A 5 -18.94 -5.44 -14.81
CA SER A 5 -18.69 -5.39 -16.27
C SER A 5 -17.25 -5.67 -16.71
N ILE A 6 -16.30 -5.90 -15.79
CA ILE A 6 -14.91 -6.18 -16.18
C ILE A 6 -14.70 -7.70 -16.24
N PRO A 7 -14.32 -8.26 -17.41
CA PRO A 7 -14.09 -9.69 -17.53
C PRO A 7 -13.00 -10.16 -16.54
N PRO A 8 -13.18 -11.32 -15.87
CA PRO A 8 -12.27 -11.81 -14.83
C PRO A 8 -10.80 -11.89 -15.24
N GLN A 9 -10.54 -12.16 -16.53
CA GLN A 9 -9.20 -12.28 -17.10
C GLN A 9 -8.45 -10.94 -17.16
N GLU A 10 -9.16 -9.85 -17.41
CA GLU A 10 -8.57 -8.51 -17.51
C GLU A 10 -8.26 -7.93 -16.11
N LEU A 11 -9.11 -8.23 -15.12
CA LEU A 11 -8.82 -7.97 -13.70
C LEU A 11 -7.55 -8.70 -13.24
N LEU A 12 -7.40 -9.97 -13.63
CA LEU A 12 -6.20 -10.76 -13.34
C LEU A 12 -4.95 -10.18 -14.00
N ARG A 13 -5.03 -9.77 -15.26
CA ARG A 13 -3.90 -9.17 -16.00
C ARG A 13 -3.44 -7.86 -15.37
N ARG A 14 -4.37 -6.96 -15.04
CA ARG A 14 -4.06 -5.69 -14.35
C ARG A 14 -3.51 -5.91 -12.96
N GLY A 15 -4.14 -6.79 -12.18
CA GLY A 15 -3.65 -7.19 -10.86
C GLY A 15 -2.21 -7.70 -10.93
N ARG A 16 -1.85 -8.51 -11.94
CA ARG A 16 -0.47 -8.98 -12.14
C ARG A 16 0.49 -7.85 -12.46
N THR A 17 0.15 -6.90 -13.34
CA THR A 17 1.04 -5.77 -13.67
C THR A 17 1.34 -4.91 -12.46
N VAL A 18 0.32 -4.58 -11.65
CA VAL A 18 0.51 -3.80 -10.43
C VAL A 18 1.34 -4.56 -9.41
N ASN A 19 1.01 -5.83 -9.15
CA ASN A 19 1.75 -6.65 -8.19
C ASN A 19 3.22 -6.83 -8.58
N ARG A 20 3.51 -6.86 -9.89
CA ARG A 20 4.85 -6.99 -10.44
C ARG A 20 5.76 -5.84 -10.03
N TYR A 21 5.23 -4.63 -9.82
CA TYR A 21 6.03 -3.45 -9.48
C TYR A 21 5.83 -2.98 -8.03
N ALA A 22 4.62 -3.09 -7.49
CA ALA A 22 4.34 -2.66 -6.12
C ALA A 22 5.07 -3.51 -5.07
N THR A 23 5.15 -4.83 -5.26
CA THR A 23 5.83 -5.72 -4.29
C THR A 23 7.34 -5.46 -4.27
N PRO A 24 8.06 -5.43 -5.41
CA PRO A 24 9.49 -5.09 -5.40
C PRO A 24 9.77 -3.68 -4.87
N LEU A 25 8.90 -2.71 -5.18
CA LEU A 25 9.03 -1.35 -4.64
C LEU A 25 8.88 -1.32 -3.12
N GLY A 26 7.90 -2.04 -2.57
CA GLY A 26 7.75 -2.20 -1.12
C GLY A 26 8.98 -2.83 -0.47
N ILE A 27 9.49 -3.93 -1.06
CA ILE A 27 10.71 -4.59 -0.59
C ILE A 27 11.89 -3.63 -0.59
N LEU A 28 12.08 -2.88 -1.68
CA LEU A 28 13.16 -1.90 -1.81
C LEU A 28 13.06 -0.83 -0.73
N LEU A 29 11.88 -0.23 -0.54
CA LEU A 29 11.66 0.83 0.46
C LEU A 29 11.93 0.34 1.89
N VAL A 30 11.45 -0.86 2.25
CA VAL A 30 11.67 -1.41 3.60
C VAL A 30 13.13 -1.80 3.79
N SER A 31 13.76 -2.42 2.79
CA SER A 31 15.17 -2.81 2.86
C SER A 31 16.07 -1.58 2.99
N MET A 32 15.80 -0.53 2.22
CA MET A 32 16.50 0.75 2.35
C MET A 32 16.27 1.39 3.71
N GLY A 33 15.04 1.36 4.23
CA GLY A 33 14.75 1.81 5.59
C GLY A 33 15.61 1.10 6.63
N ILE A 34 15.65 -0.24 6.60
CA ILE A 34 16.46 -1.04 7.53
C ILE A 34 17.96 -0.74 7.40
N LEU A 35 18.47 -0.59 6.18
CA LEU A 35 19.88 -0.32 5.93
C LEU A 35 20.30 1.09 6.36
N VAL A 36 19.45 2.08 6.10
CA VAL A 36 19.74 3.49 6.43
C VAL A 36 19.59 3.74 7.93
N THR A 37 18.51 3.24 8.55
CA THR A 37 18.24 3.54 9.95
C THR A 37 18.99 2.64 10.92
N GLN A 38 19.49 1.49 10.45
CA GLN A 38 20.19 0.49 11.25
C GLN A 38 19.52 0.25 12.61
N PRO A 39 18.24 -0.16 12.63
CA PRO A 39 17.50 -0.31 13.88
C PRO A 39 18.20 -1.36 14.77
N VAL A 40 18.10 -1.17 16.09
CA VAL A 40 18.73 -2.06 17.09
C VAL A 40 17.69 -2.89 17.84
N GLY A 41 18.10 -4.04 18.35
CA GLY A 41 17.27 -4.90 19.20
C GLY A 41 16.01 -5.42 18.51
N ALA A 42 14.88 -5.37 19.23
CA ALA A 42 13.61 -5.93 18.78
C ALA A 42 13.06 -5.27 17.50
N VAL A 43 13.26 -3.96 17.32
CA VAL A 43 12.73 -3.22 16.15
C VAL A 43 13.30 -3.79 14.86
N ARG A 44 14.61 -4.10 14.83
CA ARG A 44 15.27 -4.71 13.67
C ARG A 44 14.64 -6.03 13.29
N TRP A 45 14.51 -6.94 14.26
CA TRP A 45 14.01 -8.28 14.02
C TRP A 45 12.53 -8.27 13.64
N LEU A 46 11.73 -7.38 14.22
CA LEU A 46 10.34 -7.17 13.82
C LEU A 46 10.24 -6.62 12.40
N SER A 47 11.00 -5.58 12.03
CA SER A 47 10.97 -5.03 10.67
C SER A 47 11.43 -6.04 9.62
N VAL A 48 12.50 -6.79 9.88
CA VAL A 48 12.96 -7.87 9.00
C VAL A 48 11.93 -8.98 8.91
N GLY A 49 11.31 -9.37 10.03
CA GLY A 49 10.27 -10.38 10.08
C GLY A 49 9.02 -9.98 9.29
N ILE A 50 8.55 -8.74 9.43
CA ILE A 50 7.41 -8.21 8.67
C ILE A 50 7.74 -8.14 7.18
N LEU A 51 8.97 -7.74 6.80
CA LEU A 51 9.42 -7.76 5.41
C LEU A 51 9.40 -9.18 4.84
N ALA A 52 10.03 -10.14 5.54
CA ALA A 52 10.08 -11.53 5.11
C ALA A 52 8.67 -12.13 4.99
N PHE A 53 7.81 -11.87 5.97
CA PHE A 53 6.40 -12.26 5.92
C PHE A 53 5.71 -11.64 4.71
N GLY A 54 5.86 -10.34 4.47
CA GLY A 54 5.27 -9.64 3.33
C GLY A 54 5.71 -10.24 1.99
N VAL A 55 6.98 -10.59 1.84
CA VAL A 55 7.50 -11.26 0.64
C VAL A 55 6.84 -12.62 0.47
N VAL A 56 6.91 -13.49 1.47
CA VAL A 56 6.38 -14.86 1.41
C VAL A 56 4.86 -14.83 1.17
N PHE A 57 4.14 -13.97 1.88
CA PHE A 57 2.70 -13.81 1.75
C PHE A 57 2.31 -13.33 0.34
N ASN A 58 2.96 -12.29 -0.21
CA ASN A 58 2.62 -11.79 -1.54
C ASN A 58 2.99 -12.78 -2.65
N LEU A 59 4.14 -13.48 -2.54
CA LEU A 59 4.52 -14.53 -3.49
C LEU A 59 3.53 -15.70 -3.44
N GLY A 60 3.20 -16.17 -2.25
CA GLY A 60 2.22 -17.25 -2.05
C GLY A 60 0.82 -16.88 -2.56
N ALA A 61 0.35 -15.68 -2.23
CA ALA A 61 -0.94 -15.18 -2.71
C ALA A 61 -0.97 -15.03 -4.24
N ASN A 62 0.12 -14.56 -4.86
CA ASN A 62 0.23 -14.47 -6.31
C ASN A 62 0.25 -15.86 -6.98
N ALA A 63 0.98 -16.81 -6.41
CA ALA A 63 1.02 -18.19 -6.90
C ALA A 63 -0.36 -18.87 -6.79
N TYR A 64 -1.09 -18.63 -5.70
CA TYR A 64 -2.46 -19.11 -5.52
C TYR A 64 -3.43 -18.47 -6.52
N LEU A 65 -3.40 -17.14 -6.67
CA LEU A 65 -4.24 -16.42 -7.64
C LEU A 65 -3.96 -16.84 -9.09
N ALA A 66 -2.74 -17.26 -9.41
CA ALA A 66 -2.41 -17.78 -10.74
C ALA A 66 -3.06 -19.14 -11.03
N ARG A 67 -3.36 -19.93 -10.00
CA ARG A 67 -3.97 -21.27 -10.13
C ARG A 67 -5.51 -21.24 -10.13
N VAL A 68 -6.12 -20.16 -9.65
CA VAL A 68 -7.57 -20.03 -9.54
C VAL A 68 -8.13 -19.23 -10.72
N ALA A 69 -9.01 -19.85 -11.51
CA ALA A 69 -9.60 -19.25 -12.72
C ALA A 69 -10.51 -18.04 -12.42
N ALA A 70 -11.18 -18.04 -11.26
CA ALA A 70 -12.08 -16.98 -10.81
C ALA A 70 -11.75 -16.60 -9.35
N PRO A 71 -10.75 -15.74 -9.12
CA PRO A 71 -10.40 -15.33 -7.76
C PRO A 71 -11.57 -14.56 -7.11
N SER A 72 -11.88 -14.92 -5.87
CA SER A 72 -12.92 -14.21 -5.13
C SER A 72 -12.48 -12.78 -4.80
N SER A 73 -13.40 -11.82 -4.91
CA SER A 73 -13.17 -10.43 -4.50
C SER A 73 -12.68 -10.35 -3.04
N ARG A 74 -13.19 -11.23 -2.17
CA ARG A 74 -12.78 -11.32 -0.75
C ARG A 74 -11.27 -11.57 -0.58
N LEU A 75 -10.66 -12.41 -1.41
CA LEU A 75 -9.23 -12.71 -1.32
C LEU A 75 -8.37 -11.50 -1.68
N ILE A 76 -8.78 -10.71 -2.67
CA ILE A 76 -8.07 -9.49 -3.07
C ILE A 76 -8.11 -8.48 -1.92
N TRP A 77 -9.26 -8.28 -1.30
CA TRP A 77 -9.42 -7.39 -0.15
C TRP A 77 -8.67 -7.87 1.09
N ALA A 78 -8.68 -9.17 1.37
CA ALA A 78 -7.89 -9.73 2.47
C ALA A 78 -6.39 -9.47 2.28
N ARG A 79 -5.88 -9.66 1.06
CA ARG A 79 -4.48 -9.36 0.75
C ARG A 79 -4.16 -7.87 0.88
N LEU A 80 -5.06 -7.01 0.43
CA LEU A 80 -4.92 -5.56 0.59
C LEU A 80 -4.85 -5.17 2.07
N ALA A 81 -5.73 -5.72 2.90
CA ALA A 81 -5.78 -5.46 4.33
C ALA A 81 -4.50 -5.92 5.04
N VAL A 82 -4.02 -7.13 4.75
CA VAL A 82 -2.76 -7.64 5.32
C VAL A 82 -1.57 -6.76 4.95
N ASN A 83 -1.46 -6.36 3.68
CA ASN A 83 -0.38 -5.46 3.24
C ASN A 83 -0.48 -4.08 3.88
N LEU A 84 -1.69 -3.52 3.98
CA LEU A 84 -1.90 -2.24 4.64
C LEU A 84 -1.51 -2.31 6.13
N SER A 85 -1.94 -3.36 6.85
CA SER A 85 -1.58 -3.56 8.25
C SER A 85 -0.07 -3.72 8.45
N ALA A 86 0.60 -4.51 7.60
CA ALA A 86 2.04 -4.69 7.65
C ALA A 86 2.79 -3.38 7.38
N ASN A 87 2.36 -2.62 6.37
CA ASN A 87 2.96 -1.34 6.02
C ASN A 87 2.72 -0.27 7.10
N THR A 88 1.55 -0.26 7.74
CA THR A 88 1.27 0.62 8.89
C THR A 88 2.17 0.27 10.07
N LEU A 89 2.37 -1.01 10.35
CA LEU A 89 3.27 -1.45 11.42
C LEU A 89 4.72 -1.06 11.13
N LEU A 90 5.17 -1.19 9.88
CA LEU A 90 6.49 -0.74 9.44
C LEU A 90 6.65 0.77 9.53
N LEU A 91 5.62 1.55 9.16
CA LEU A 91 5.60 3.01 9.37
C LEU A 91 5.74 3.35 10.85
N TRP A 92 5.05 2.64 11.75
CA TRP A 92 5.16 2.90 13.18
C TRP A 92 6.56 2.57 13.73
N LEU A 93 7.16 1.47 13.27
CA LEU A 93 8.48 1.02 13.73
C LEU A 93 9.63 1.86 13.15
N LEU A 94 9.57 2.22 11.87
CA LEU A 94 10.67 2.86 11.15
C LEU A 94 10.46 4.36 10.90
N GLY A 95 9.22 4.86 10.99
CA GLY A 95 8.85 6.25 10.69
C GLY A 95 9.66 7.31 11.42
N PRO A 96 9.98 7.15 12.72
CA PRO A 96 10.81 8.13 13.43
C PRO A 96 12.23 8.29 12.86
N GLN A 97 12.74 7.29 12.12
CA GLN A 97 14.12 7.25 11.64
C GLN A 97 14.21 7.31 10.10
N TRP A 98 13.14 6.92 9.41
CA TRP A 98 13.05 6.89 7.94
C TRP A 98 11.84 7.70 7.48
N PRO A 99 12.00 9.02 7.23
CA PRO A 99 10.90 9.89 6.84
C PRO A 99 10.17 9.41 5.57
N SER A 100 10.84 8.72 4.65
CA SER A 100 10.23 8.24 3.40
C SER A 100 9.38 6.97 3.56
N VAL A 101 9.28 6.39 4.76
CA VAL A 101 8.55 5.12 4.97
C VAL A 101 7.04 5.25 4.66
N TRP A 102 6.46 6.45 4.73
CA TRP A 102 5.05 6.68 4.43
C TRP A 102 4.66 6.26 3.00
N LEU A 103 5.63 6.24 2.07
CA LEU A 103 5.42 5.77 0.69
C LEU A 103 4.93 4.31 0.64
N LEU A 104 5.24 3.49 1.65
CA LEU A 104 4.70 2.14 1.77
C LEU A 104 3.17 2.13 1.88
N LEU A 105 2.61 3.10 2.60
CA LEU A 105 1.17 3.22 2.71
C LEU A 105 0.53 3.65 1.39
N ALA A 106 1.22 4.50 0.62
CA ALA A 106 0.75 5.00 -0.67
C ALA A 106 0.57 3.87 -1.72
N LEU A 107 1.32 2.77 -1.61
CA LEU A 107 1.20 1.63 -2.53
C LEU A 107 -0.20 1.01 -2.56
N THR A 108 -0.90 1.01 -1.42
CA THR A 108 -2.24 0.41 -1.27
C THR A 108 -3.31 1.15 -2.10
N PRO A 109 -3.50 2.47 -1.95
CA PRO A 109 -4.45 3.21 -2.77
C PRO A 109 -3.96 3.35 -4.22
N PHE A 110 -2.65 3.33 -4.50
CA PHE A 110 -2.15 3.29 -5.89
C PHE A 110 -2.55 2.00 -6.59
N ALA A 111 -2.41 0.85 -5.90
CA ALA A 111 -2.91 -0.40 -6.42
C ALA A 111 -4.42 -0.32 -6.64
N THR A 112 -5.17 0.16 -5.64
CA THR A 112 -6.63 0.32 -5.70
C THR A 112 -7.08 1.18 -6.87
N ALA A 113 -6.37 2.28 -7.15
CA ALA A 113 -6.64 3.19 -8.25
C ALA A 113 -6.67 2.49 -9.61
N LEU A 114 -5.84 1.47 -9.81
CA LEU A 114 -5.66 0.78 -11.09
C LEU A 114 -6.73 -0.28 -11.38
N TYR A 115 -7.43 -0.78 -10.36
CA TYR A 115 -8.44 -1.84 -10.52
C TYR A 115 -9.84 -1.49 -10.00
N SER A 116 -10.01 -0.40 -9.26
CA SER A 116 -11.30 0.00 -8.67
C SER A 116 -11.85 1.28 -9.26
N ASP A 117 -13.10 1.58 -8.94
CA ASP A 117 -13.73 2.87 -9.22
C ASP A 117 -13.15 4.00 -8.34
N ARG A 118 -13.46 5.23 -8.73
CA ARG A 118 -13.02 6.45 -8.06
C ARG A 118 -13.45 6.51 -6.59
N VAL A 119 -14.66 6.07 -6.25
CA VAL A 119 -15.20 6.13 -4.88
C VAL A 119 -14.42 5.19 -3.97
N ARG A 120 -14.19 3.95 -4.42
CA ARG A 120 -13.36 2.99 -3.66
C ARG A 120 -11.92 3.47 -3.50
N THR A 121 -11.35 4.03 -4.56
CA THR A 121 -9.98 4.58 -4.51
C THR A 121 -9.89 5.73 -3.51
N ALA A 122 -10.86 6.66 -3.54
CA ALA A 122 -10.95 7.74 -2.57
C ALA A 122 -11.08 7.21 -1.13
N GLY A 123 -11.95 6.22 -0.91
CA GLY A 123 -12.15 5.62 0.41
C GLY A 123 -10.89 4.99 0.98
N ILE A 124 -10.14 4.22 0.18
CA ILE A 124 -8.88 3.60 0.61
C ILE A 124 -7.79 4.66 0.82
N ALA A 125 -7.70 5.67 -0.06
CA ALA A 125 -6.74 6.76 0.11
C ALA A 125 -7.02 7.55 1.39
N LEU A 126 -8.29 7.88 1.68
CA LEU A 126 -8.68 8.54 2.92
C LEU A 126 -8.35 7.69 4.16
N LEU A 127 -8.64 6.39 4.13
CA LEU A 127 -8.26 5.47 5.19
C LEU A 127 -6.75 5.49 5.45
N VAL A 128 -5.95 5.46 4.38
CA VAL A 128 -4.48 5.54 4.47
C VAL A 128 -4.04 6.88 5.06
N CYS A 129 -4.64 7.99 4.66
CA CYS A 129 -4.34 9.31 5.23
C CYS A 129 -4.66 9.35 6.73
N VAL A 130 -5.79 8.79 7.14
CA VAL A 130 -6.16 8.67 8.57
C VAL A 130 -5.15 7.81 9.32
N LEU A 131 -4.71 6.69 8.76
CA LEU A 131 -3.68 5.84 9.37
C LEU A 131 -2.34 6.56 9.49
N LEU A 132 -1.90 7.28 8.46
CA LEU A 132 -0.66 8.05 8.47
C LEU A 132 -0.69 9.11 9.59
N LEU A 133 -1.76 9.91 9.65
CA LEU A 133 -1.92 10.96 10.66
C LEU A 133 -2.14 10.38 12.06
N GLY A 134 -2.83 9.24 12.15
CA GLY A 134 -3.04 8.51 13.40
C GLY A 134 -1.74 7.96 13.96
N VAL A 135 -0.88 7.37 13.12
CA VAL A 135 0.46 6.94 13.55
C VAL A 135 1.26 8.13 14.02
N GLN A 136 1.27 9.25 13.27
CA GLN A 136 1.94 10.48 13.70
C GLN A 136 1.43 10.90 15.09
N ALA A 137 0.12 11.06 15.27
CA ALA A 137 -0.48 11.50 16.54
C ALA A 137 -0.03 10.65 17.74
N LEU A 138 0.20 9.34 17.54
CA LEU A 138 0.60 8.40 18.58
C LEU A 138 2.11 8.37 18.83
N THR A 139 2.93 8.85 17.90
CA THR A 139 4.40 8.82 18.00
C THR A 139 4.99 10.16 18.46
N GLY A 140 5.10 10.35 19.78
CA GLY A 140 5.93 11.41 20.39
C GLY A 140 5.36 12.84 20.35
N PRO A 141 6.16 13.84 20.79
CA PRO A 141 5.77 15.25 20.76
C PRO A 141 5.85 15.80 19.34
N HIS A 142 4.89 16.68 18.98
CA HIS A 142 4.73 17.20 17.62
C HIS A 142 4.89 18.71 17.55
N SER A 143 5.68 19.17 16.59
CA SER A 143 5.72 20.56 16.16
C SER A 143 4.65 20.83 15.09
N PRO A 144 4.17 22.08 14.94
CA PRO A 144 3.30 22.46 13.82
C PRO A 144 3.91 22.16 12.44
N LEU A 145 5.24 22.23 12.34
CA LEU A 145 5.97 21.91 11.10
C LEU A 145 5.81 20.43 10.71
N GLU A 146 5.96 19.51 11.67
CA GLU A 146 5.80 18.08 11.42
C GLU A 146 4.38 17.73 10.96
N TRP A 147 3.36 18.36 11.57
CA TRP A 147 1.98 18.24 11.10
C TRP A 147 1.81 18.74 9.66
N GLY A 148 2.42 19.87 9.31
CA GLY A 148 2.41 20.39 7.94
C GLY A 148 3.02 19.43 6.93
N ILE A 149 4.12 18.74 7.30
CA ILE A 149 4.76 17.71 6.48
C ILE A 149 3.83 16.50 6.31
N GLN A 150 3.25 15.97 7.38
CA GLN A 150 2.38 14.78 7.29
C GLN A 150 1.07 15.05 6.56
N ILE A 151 0.48 16.24 6.73
CA ILE A 151 -0.69 16.67 5.96
C ILE A 151 -0.33 16.75 4.48
N SER A 152 0.87 17.24 4.14
CA SER A 152 1.35 17.29 2.76
C SER A 152 1.52 15.89 2.16
N HIS A 153 2.05 14.93 2.93
CA HIS A 153 2.11 13.52 2.52
C HIS A 153 0.70 12.92 2.32
N ALA A 154 -0.23 13.17 3.25
CA ALA A 154 -1.62 12.71 3.12
C ALA A 154 -2.30 13.30 1.87
N ALA A 155 -2.13 14.60 1.63
CA ALA A 155 -2.66 15.27 0.43
C ALA A 155 -2.05 14.67 -0.85
N PHE A 156 -0.74 14.40 -0.86
CA PHE A 156 -0.07 13.73 -1.97
C PHE A 156 -0.67 12.36 -2.24
N ILE A 157 -0.82 11.51 -1.22
CA ILE A 157 -1.40 10.16 -1.36
C ILE A 157 -2.80 10.26 -1.98
N LEU A 158 -3.65 11.13 -1.45
CA LEU A 158 -5.01 11.30 -1.95
C LEU A 158 -5.03 11.77 -3.41
N MET A 159 -4.29 12.83 -3.72
CA MET A 159 -4.27 13.45 -5.04
C MET A 159 -3.71 12.49 -6.10
N ILE A 160 -2.56 11.85 -5.85
CA ILE A 160 -1.95 10.93 -6.80
C ILE A 160 -2.82 9.69 -7.00
N SER A 161 -3.46 9.17 -5.94
CA SER A 161 -4.35 8.02 -6.07
C SER A 161 -5.55 8.32 -6.97
N LEU A 162 -6.15 9.50 -6.84
CA LEU A 162 -7.24 9.95 -7.71
C LEU A 162 -6.75 10.19 -9.15
N MET A 163 -5.60 10.83 -9.31
CA MET A 163 -4.99 11.04 -10.63
C MET A 163 -4.71 9.72 -11.35
N LEU A 164 -4.12 8.74 -10.67
CA LEU A 164 -3.89 7.39 -11.23
C LEU A 164 -5.21 6.68 -11.57
N ASN A 165 -6.28 6.93 -10.80
CA ASN A 165 -7.58 6.36 -11.10
C ASN A 165 -8.18 6.95 -12.39
N GLU A 166 -8.04 8.26 -12.62
CA GLU A 166 -8.49 8.92 -13.84
C GLU A 166 -7.64 8.49 -15.04
N LEU A 167 -6.31 8.43 -14.90
CA LEU A 167 -5.41 7.98 -15.98
C LEU A 167 -5.65 6.52 -16.39
N SER A 168 -6.10 5.68 -15.45
CA SER A 168 -6.47 4.29 -15.74
C SER A 168 -7.90 4.13 -16.24
N ALA A 169 -8.72 5.19 -16.23
CA ALA A 169 -10.11 5.13 -16.69
C ALA A 169 -10.27 4.72 -18.16
N PRO A 170 -9.51 5.29 -19.13
CA PRO A 170 -9.59 4.87 -20.53
C PRO A 170 -9.21 3.42 -20.73
N LEU A 171 -8.29 2.90 -19.91
CA LEU A 171 -7.92 1.49 -19.94
C LEU A 171 -9.07 0.61 -19.48
N ARG A 172 -10.00 1.07 -18.62
CA ARG A 172 -11.16 0.28 -18.13
C ARG A 172 -12.34 0.21 -19.11
N SER A 173 -12.43 1.12 -20.08
CA SER A 173 -13.55 1.21 -21.01
C SER A 173 -13.36 0.41 -22.32
N VAL A 174 -12.22 -0.27 -22.47
CA VAL A 174 -11.93 -1.23 -23.56
C VAL A 174 -12.12 -2.64 -23.04
#